data_AF-A0A967Z7U6-F1
#
_entry.id   AF-A0A967Z7U6-F1
#
_cell.length_a   1.000
_cell.length_b   1.000
_cell.length_c   1.000
_cell.angle_alpha   90.00
_cell.angle_beta   90.00
_cell.angle_gamma   90.00
#
_symmetry.space_group_name_H-M   'P 1'
#
loop_
_entity.id
_entity.type
_entity.pdbx_description
1 polymer ?
#
loop_
_entity_poly.entity_id
_entity_poly.type
_entity_poly.pdbx_seq_one_letter_code
_entity_poly.pdbx_strand_id
1 'polypeptide(L)'
;LQEFRVTHTIGVEPLQQYLVELPNGHYQALSVAWDTRPVQTGGQRWFHLYPDEQVDSDDPLHWTGTYQSWNTTCAECHSTDLRKSYDSAGHAFDTTFASIDVDCEACHGPGSIHANDPNVPPPAATGVARAWVFRDGASIASLADDA
;
A
#
# COMPACT_ATOMS: atom_id res chain seq x y z
N LEU A 1 -1.28 12.55 -27.90
CA LEU A 1 -1.46 12.51 -26.44
C LEU A 1 -2.20 11.22 -26.11
N GLN A 2 -1.80 10.50 -25.07
CA GLN A 2 -2.49 9.31 -24.59
C GLN A 2 -2.94 9.56 -23.15
N GLU A 3 -4.13 9.08 -22.80
CA GLU A 3 -4.66 9.16 -21.44
C GLU A 3 -4.50 7.79 -20.76
N PHE A 4 -4.12 7.82 -19.49
CA PHE A 4 -3.98 6.63 -18.66
C PHE A 4 -4.84 6.80 -17.42
N ARG A 5 -5.60 5.76 -17.09
CA ARG A 5 -6.43 5.75 -15.88
C ARG A 5 -5.55 5.48 -14.67
N VAL A 6 -5.61 6.37 -13.69
CA VAL A 6 -5.15 6.08 -12.33
C VAL A 6 -6.12 5.08 -11.72
N THR A 7 -5.62 3.91 -11.33
CA THR A 7 -6.44 2.84 -10.74
C THR A 7 -6.40 2.88 -9.22
N HIS A 8 -5.28 3.33 -8.65
CA HIS A 8 -5.07 3.34 -7.21
C HIS A 8 -4.25 4.55 -6.74
N THR A 9 -4.40 4.87 -5.46
CA THR A 9 -3.58 5.81 -4.70
C THR A 9 -2.92 5.05 -3.57
N ILE A 10 -1.64 5.32 -3.33
CA ILE A 10 -0.84 4.72 -2.25
C ILE A 10 -0.26 5.84 -1.40
N GLY A 11 -0.29 5.66 -0.09
CA GLY A 11 0.19 6.64 0.87
C GLY A 11 -0.88 7.63 1.32
N VAL A 12 -0.60 8.31 2.43
CA VAL A 12 -1.53 9.27 3.07
C VAL A 12 -0.80 10.55 3.41
N GLU A 13 0.11 10.55 4.37
CA GLU A 13 0.96 11.69 4.74
C GLU A 13 2.40 11.17 4.92
N PRO A 14 3.42 11.86 4.37
CA PRO A 14 3.41 13.21 3.76
C PRO A 14 3.11 13.27 2.26
N LEU A 15 2.87 12.13 1.60
CA LEU A 15 2.61 12.10 0.17
C LEU A 15 1.65 10.99 -0.25
N GLN A 16 1.06 11.18 -1.42
CA GLN A 16 0.30 10.20 -2.19
C GLN A 16 0.97 9.95 -3.53
N GLN A 17 1.21 8.68 -3.86
CA GLN A 17 1.66 8.23 -5.16
C GLN A 17 0.54 7.47 -5.87
N TYR A 18 0.56 7.42 -7.19
CA TYR A 18 -0.55 6.93 -8.00
C TYR A 18 -0.12 5.80 -8.92
N LEU A 19 -0.99 4.79 -9.06
CA LEU A 19 -0.75 3.66 -9.95
C LEU A 19 -1.54 3.78 -11.24
N VAL A 20 -0.90 3.44 -12.35
CA VAL A 20 -1.54 3.20 -13.64
C VAL A 20 -1.47 1.71 -13.96
N GLU A 21 -2.57 1.15 -14.43
CA GLU A 21 -2.58 -0.21 -14.99
C GLU A 21 -2.25 -0.18 -16.48
N LEU A 22 -1.21 -0.91 -16.85
CA LEU A 22 -0.82 -1.23 -18.21
C LEU A 22 -1.36 -2.62 -18.59
N PRO A 23 -1.35 -2.98 -19.90
CA PRO A 23 -1.79 -4.29 -20.34
C PRO A 23 -1.12 -5.44 -19.57
N ASN A 24 -1.80 -6.59 -19.50
CA ASN A 24 -1.33 -7.80 -18.83
C ASN A 24 -1.07 -7.65 -17.31
N GLY A 25 -1.82 -6.77 -16.64
CA GLY A 25 -1.82 -6.64 -15.17
C GLY A 25 -0.61 -5.94 -14.56
N HIS A 26 0.16 -5.23 -15.39
CA HIS A 26 1.33 -4.47 -14.93
C HIS A 26 0.86 -3.14 -14.33
N TYR A 27 1.03 -2.98 -13.03
CA TYR A 27 0.81 -1.71 -12.34
C TYR A 27 2.13 -0.92 -12.26
N GLN A 28 2.10 0.32 -12.73
CA GLN A 28 3.22 1.25 -12.68
C GLN A 28 2.96 2.37 -11.67
N ALA A 29 3.91 2.57 -10.76
CA ALA A 29 3.90 3.70 -9.84
C ALA A 29 4.45 4.95 -10.55
N LEU A 30 3.65 6.01 -10.62
CA LEU A 30 4.06 7.22 -11.33
C LEU A 30 5.18 7.95 -10.57
N SER A 31 6.10 8.56 -11.32
CA SER A 31 7.17 9.41 -10.78
C SER A 31 6.69 10.79 -10.34
N VAL A 32 5.38 11.06 -10.43
CA VAL A 32 4.73 12.28 -9.96
C VAL A 32 3.86 11.91 -8.76
N ALA A 33 4.06 12.62 -7.65
CA ALA A 33 3.35 12.43 -6.41
C ALA A 33 2.67 13.72 -5.95
N TRP A 34 1.66 13.58 -5.10
CA TRP A 34 0.96 14.68 -4.45
C TRP A 34 1.47 14.83 -3.02
N ASP A 35 1.97 16.03 -2.68
CA ASP A 35 2.35 16.38 -1.31
C ASP A 35 1.08 16.67 -0.51
N THR A 36 0.74 15.80 0.44
CA THR A 36 -0.51 15.90 1.21
C THR A 36 -0.39 16.80 2.43
N ARG A 37 0.82 17.28 2.76
CA ARG A 37 1.02 18.15 3.91
C ARG A 37 0.21 19.46 3.76
N PRO A 38 -0.07 20.16 4.86
CA PRO A 38 -0.74 21.46 4.79
C PRO A 38 0.01 22.47 3.92
N VAL A 39 -0.74 23.38 3.28
CA VAL A 39 -0.20 24.49 2.46
C VAL A 39 0.83 25.32 3.25
N GLN A 40 0.58 25.51 4.55
CA GLN A 40 1.44 26.30 5.45
C GLN A 40 2.85 25.71 5.58
N THR A 41 3.01 24.41 5.30
CA THR A 41 4.30 23.70 5.29
C THR A 41 4.79 23.38 3.87
N GLY A 42 4.17 23.98 2.84
CA GLY A 42 4.58 23.84 1.44
C GLY A 42 4.01 22.63 0.71
N GLY A 43 2.98 21.97 1.26
CA GLY A 43 2.27 20.86 0.62
C GLY A 43 1.10 21.30 -0.25
N GLN A 44 0.16 20.38 -0.49
CA GLN A 44 -0.96 20.49 -1.43
C GLN A 44 -0.51 20.84 -2.85
N ARG A 45 0.49 20.12 -3.36
CA ARG A 45 1.04 20.33 -4.70
C ARG A 45 1.56 19.04 -5.31
N TRP A 46 1.55 19.00 -6.64
CA TRP A 46 2.23 17.97 -7.41
C TRP A 46 3.74 18.22 -7.42
N PHE A 47 4.53 17.15 -7.34
CA PHE A 47 5.97 17.21 -7.51
C PHE A 47 6.50 15.95 -8.17
N HIS A 48 7.63 16.07 -8.87
CA HIS A 48 8.35 14.93 -9.43
C HIS A 48 9.26 14.32 -8.35
N LEU A 49 9.29 12.99 -8.25
CA LEU A 49 10.10 12.26 -7.28
C LEU A 49 11.61 12.38 -7.54
N TYR A 50 11.99 12.61 -8.80
CA TYR A 50 13.37 12.76 -9.24
C TYR A 50 13.54 14.07 -10.03
N PRO A 51 13.45 15.25 -9.38
CA PRO A 51 13.38 16.53 -10.10
C PRO A 51 14.70 16.92 -10.78
N ASP A 52 15.82 16.41 -10.29
CA ASP A 52 17.16 16.76 -10.76
C ASP A 52 17.81 15.64 -11.60
N GLU A 53 17.14 14.50 -11.76
CA GLU A 53 17.64 13.35 -12.52
C GLU A 53 17.23 13.42 -13.99
N GLN A 54 18.13 13.02 -14.88
CA GLN A 54 17.83 12.86 -16.30
C GLN A 54 17.36 11.45 -16.58
N VAL A 55 16.06 11.22 -16.44
CA VAL A 55 15.41 9.94 -16.73
C VAL A 55 14.86 9.99 -18.15
N ASP A 56 15.53 9.33 -19.09
CA ASP A 56 15.05 9.18 -20.47
C ASP A 56 14.11 7.95 -20.61
N SER A 57 13.69 7.63 -21.83
CA SER A 57 12.75 6.53 -22.07
C SER A 57 13.34 5.12 -21.90
N ASP A 58 14.66 4.99 -21.95
CA ASP A 58 15.37 3.71 -21.83
C ASP A 58 15.86 3.48 -20.39
N ASP A 59 15.76 4.49 -19.53
CA ASP A 59 16.15 4.42 -18.12
C ASP A 59 15.19 3.51 -17.30
N PRO A 60 15.72 2.60 -16.47
CA PRO A 60 14.90 1.77 -15.56
C PRO A 60 13.97 2.55 -14.60
N LEU A 61 14.29 3.82 -14.30
CA LEU A 61 13.50 4.74 -13.49
C LEU A 61 12.40 5.46 -14.28
N HIS A 62 12.35 5.31 -15.61
CA HIS A 62 11.24 5.81 -16.43
C HIS A 62 9.92 5.26 -15.89
N TRP A 63 8.81 5.98 -16.03
CA TRP A 63 7.52 5.60 -15.43
C TRP A 63 6.95 4.27 -15.96
N THR A 64 7.44 3.78 -17.11
CA THR A 64 7.15 2.42 -17.64
C THR A 64 8.26 1.41 -17.38
N GLY A 65 9.33 1.83 -16.72
CA GLY A 65 10.53 1.05 -16.45
C GLY A 65 10.34 0.05 -15.32
N THR A 66 11.29 -0.87 -15.18
CA THR A 66 11.19 -1.99 -14.22
C THR A 66 11.20 -1.54 -12.76
N TYR A 67 11.86 -0.43 -12.43
CA TYR A 67 11.90 0.05 -11.05
C TYR A 67 10.60 0.73 -10.62
N GLN A 68 9.75 1.14 -11.57
CA GLN A 68 8.44 1.70 -11.29
C GLN A 68 7.32 0.64 -11.25
N SER A 69 7.63 -0.62 -11.58
CA SER A 69 6.68 -1.73 -11.51
C SER A 69 6.28 -2.00 -10.05
N TRP A 70 5.05 -1.62 -9.72
CA TRP A 70 4.50 -1.77 -8.38
C TRP A 70 4.39 -3.24 -7.98
N ASN A 71 3.98 -4.13 -8.90
CA ASN A 71 3.82 -5.56 -8.62
C ASN A 71 5.10 -6.19 -8.07
N THR A 72 6.26 -5.78 -8.60
CA THR A 72 7.56 -6.36 -8.24
C THR A 72 8.27 -5.63 -7.11
N THR A 73 8.14 -4.30 -7.06
CA THR A 73 8.97 -3.44 -6.21
C THR A 73 8.27 -3.03 -4.92
N CYS A 74 6.94 -2.91 -4.94
CA CYS A 74 6.20 -2.24 -3.85
C CYS A 74 5.15 -3.15 -3.21
N ALA A 75 4.43 -3.93 -4.02
CA ALA A 75 3.22 -4.64 -3.59
C ALA A 75 3.46 -5.52 -2.35
N GLU A 76 4.57 -6.26 -2.28
CA GLU A 76 4.86 -7.19 -1.18
C GLU A 76 4.83 -6.52 0.20
N CYS A 77 5.29 -5.27 0.28
CA CYS A 77 5.38 -4.54 1.53
C CYS A 77 4.26 -3.51 1.71
N HIS A 78 3.60 -3.12 0.63
CA HIS A 78 2.53 -2.14 0.60
C HIS A 78 1.25 -2.80 0.10
N SER A 79 0.82 -3.89 0.75
CA SER A 79 -0.49 -4.49 0.58
C SER A 79 -0.74 -5.52 1.69
N THR A 80 -1.97 -6.01 1.77
CA THR A 80 -2.39 -7.07 2.70
C THR A 80 -2.89 -8.30 1.93
N ASP A 81 -2.48 -9.51 2.34
CA ASP A 81 -2.77 -10.79 1.67
C ASP A 81 -2.44 -10.80 0.17
N LEU A 82 -1.24 -10.33 -0.19
CA LEU A 82 -0.79 -10.28 -1.57
C LEU A 82 -0.67 -11.66 -2.21
N ARG A 83 -1.19 -11.79 -3.42
CA ARG A 83 -0.84 -12.85 -4.38
C ARG A 83 -0.36 -12.17 -5.65
N LYS A 84 0.95 -12.16 -5.88
CA LYS A 84 1.58 -11.49 -7.03
C LYS A 84 1.23 -12.15 -8.37
N SER A 85 1.18 -13.49 -8.40
CA SER A 85 0.76 -14.31 -9.55
C SER A 85 1.40 -13.90 -10.89
N TYR A 86 2.74 -13.93 -10.95
CA TYR A 86 3.47 -13.65 -12.20
C TYR A 86 3.53 -14.88 -13.10
N ASP A 87 3.08 -14.74 -14.35
CA ASP A 87 3.28 -15.70 -15.44
C ASP A 87 4.50 -15.29 -16.28
N SER A 88 5.55 -16.12 -16.23
CA SER A 88 6.78 -15.89 -16.98
C SER A 88 6.65 -16.20 -18.48
N ALA A 89 5.69 -17.03 -18.90
CA ALA A 89 5.48 -17.32 -20.31
C ALA A 89 4.80 -16.13 -21.01
N GLY A 90 3.71 -15.62 -20.42
CA GLY A 90 2.95 -14.49 -20.93
C GLY A 90 3.49 -13.11 -20.56
N HIS A 91 4.48 -13.02 -19.66
CA HIS A 91 4.94 -11.76 -19.06
C HIS A 91 3.75 -10.96 -18.51
N ALA A 92 2.95 -11.61 -17.66
CA ALA A 92 1.70 -11.08 -17.16
C ALA A 92 1.60 -11.24 -15.64
N PHE A 93 0.86 -10.35 -15.01
CA PHE A 93 0.49 -10.45 -13.60
C PHE A 93 -1.02 -10.66 -13.48
N ASP A 94 -1.42 -11.51 -12.55
CA ASP A 94 -2.79 -11.61 -12.02
C ASP A 94 -2.76 -11.25 -10.54
N THR A 95 -2.21 -10.07 -10.24
CA THR A 95 -1.95 -9.65 -8.86
C THR A 95 -3.25 -9.33 -8.13
N THR A 96 -3.49 -10.00 -7.02
CA THR A 96 -4.62 -9.73 -6.12
C THR A 96 -4.13 -9.43 -4.71
N PHE A 97 -4.88 -8.64 -3.96
CA PHE A 97 -4.65 -8.35 -2.54
C PHE A 97 -5.98 -8.10 -1.85
N ALA A 98 -6.05 -8.26 -0.53
CA ALA A 98 -7.22 -7.90 0.27
C ALA A 98 -7.33 -6.38 0.45
N SER A 99 -6.19 -5.72 0.60
CA SER A 99 -6.06 -4.26 0.71
C SER A 99 -4.77 -3.82 0.02
N ILE A 100 -4.81 -2.65 -0.61
CA ILE A 100 -3.63 -2.07 -1.28
C ILE A 100 -2.65 -1.42 -0.29
N ASP A 101 -3.00 -1.33 0.99
CA ASP A 101 -2.15 -0.78 2.03
C ASP A 101 -1.90 -1.82 3.14
N VAL A 102 -1.01 -1.47 4.06
CA VAL A 102 -0.73 -2.26 5.27
C VAL A 102 -1.79 -1.93 6.32
N ASP A 103 -2.67 -2.88 6.59
CA ASP A 103 -3.74 -2.72 7.55
C ASP A 103 -3.59 -3.67 8.77
N CYS A 104 -4.62 -3.73 9.60
CA CYS A 104 -4.66 -4.59 10.78
C CYS A 104 -4.37 -6.06 10.44
N GLU A 105 -4.93 -6.55 9.33
CA GLU A 105 -4.87 -7.96 8.93
C GLU A 105 -3.50 -8.33 8.36
N ALA A 106 -2.70 -7.34 7.90
CA ALA A 106 -1.31 -7.54 7.50
C ALA A 106 -0.46 -8.14 8.64
N CYS A 107 -0.73 -7.74 9.88
CA CYS A 107 0.00 -8.20 11.07
C CYS A 107 -0.80 -9.21 11.91
N HIS A 108 -2.12 -9.06 11.97
CA HIS A 108 -2.98 -9.88 12.83
C HIS A 108 -3.63 -11.07 12.10
N GLY A 109 -3.44 -11.18 10.78
CA GLY A 109 -4.07 -12.21 9.96
C GLY A 109 -5.55 -11.92 9.70
N PRO A 110 -6.26 -12.83 8.99
CA PRO A 110 -7.64 -12.60 8.57
C PRO A 110 -8.59 -12.41 9.75
N GLY A 111 -9.21 -11.23 9.82
CA GLY A 111 -10.12 -10.77 10.87
C GLY A 111 -11.59 -11.06 10.58
N SER A 112 -11.94 -11.75 9.49
CA SER A 112 -13.33 -11.99 9.09
C SER A 112 -14.19 -12.67 10.15
N ILE A 113 -13.62 -13.57 10.95
CA ILE A 113 -14.32 -14.19 12.09
C ILE A 113 -14.44 -13.19 13.24
N HIS A 114 -13.34 -12.50 13.57
CA HIS A 114 -13.28 -11.49 14.64
C HIS A 114 -14.26 -10.34 14.40
N ALA A 115 -14.44 -9.90 13.16
CA ALA A 115 -15.36 -8.85 12.78
C ALA A 115 -16.84 -9.23 13.02
N ASN A 116 -17.16 -10.53 12.99
CA ASN A 116 -18.50 -11.05 13.25
C ASN A 116 -18.71 -11.45 14.73
N ASP A 117 -17.65 -11.89 15.41
CA ASP A 117 -17.63 -12.15 16.85
C ASP A 117 -16.33 -11.60 17.46
N PRO A 118 -16.37 -10.43 18.13
CA PRO A 118 -15.17 -9.79 18.66
C PRO A 118 -14.51 -10.59 19.79
N ASN A 119 -15.18 -11.62 20.33
CA ASN A 119 -14.59 -12.51 21.33
C ASN A 119 -13.67 -13.58 20.73
N VAL A 120 -13.72 -13.77 19.41
CA VAL A 120 -12.81 -14.68 18.72
C VAL A 120 -11.56 -13.89 18.33
N PRO A 121 -10.38 -14.20 18.89
CA PRO A 121 -9.16 -13.50 18.53
C PRO A 121 -8.81 -13.79 17.06
N PRO A 122 -8.22 -12.82 16.35
CA PRO A 122 -7.70 -13.09 15.01
C PRO A 122 -6.60 -14.15 15.09
N PRO A 123 -6.37 -14.93 14.00
CA PRO A 123 -5.48 -16.09 13.98
C PRO A 123 -3.98 -15.75 14.12
N ALA A 124 -3.64 -14.57 14.62
CA ALA A 124 -2.30 -13.97 14.63
C ALA A 124 -1.20 -14.98 15.01
N ALA A 125 -0.23 -15.16 14.10
CA ALA A 125 0.91 -16.05 14.29
C ALA A 125 1.99 -15.47 15.22
N THR A 126 1.74 -14.33 15.86
CA THR A 126 2.74 -13.57 16.62
C THR A 126 2.66 -13.88 18.12
N GLY A 127 2.87 -15.15 18.49
CA GLY A 127 3.53 -15.61 19.73
C GLY A 127 3.13 -15.10 21.13
N VAL A 128 2.29 -14.09 21.31
CA VAL A 128 1.83 -13.57 22.61
C VAL A 128 0.43 -13.01 22.42
N ALA A 129 -0.58 -13.70 22.94
CA ALA A 129 -1.92 -13.15 23.05
C ALA A 129 -1.86 -11.91 23.97
N ARG A 130 -2.02 -10.72 23.39
CA ARG A 130 -2.15 -9.47 24.14
C ARG A 130 -3.61 -9.06 24.14
N ALA A 131 -4.21 -8.95 25.33
CA ALA A 131 -5.57 -8.48 25.47
C ALA A 131 -5.59 -6.94 25.47
N TRP A 132 -6.33 -6.36 24.53
CA TRP A 132 -6.64 -4.93 24.50
C TRP A 132 -8.02 -4.71 25.14
N VAL A 133 -8.12 -3.75 26.06
CA VAL A 133 -9.35 -3.43 26.78
C VAL A 133 -9.75 -1.97 26.59
N PHE A 134 -11.04 -1.73 26.33
CA PHE A 134 -11.66 -0.41 26.45
C PHE A 134 -12.00 -0.20 27.92
N ARG A 135 -11.30 0.74 28.56
CA ARG A 135 -11.59 1.13 29.95
C ARG A 135 -12.72 2.15 29.95
N ASP A 136 -13.48 2.21 31.05
CA ASP A 136 -14.58 3.15 31.17
C ASP A 136 -14.13 4.59 30.89
N GLY A 137 -14.78 5.23 29.91
CA GLY A 137 -14.47 6.60 29.48
C GLY A 137 -13.31 6.75 28.49
N ALA A 138 -12.65 5.66 28.07
CA ALA A 138 -11.57 5.72 27.08
C ALA A 138 -12.10 5.73 25.65
N SER A 139 -11.48 6.54 24.78
CA SER A 139 -11.73 6.55 23.33
C SER A 139 -10.79 5.63 22.55
N ILE A 140 -9.75 5.09 23.20
CA ILE A 140 -8.72 4.23 22.60
C ILE A 140 -8.47 3.06 23.56
N ALA A 141 -8.34 1.85 23.02
CA ALA A 141 -8.04 0.64 23.80
C ALA A 141 -6.59 0.67 24.35
N SER A 142 -6.37 -0.01 25.48
CA SER A 142 -5.04 -0.16 26.14
C SER A 142 -4.73 -1.62 26.42
N LEU A 143 -3.45 -2.00 26.58
CA LEU A 143 -3.10 -3.36 26.96
C LEU A 143 -3.60 -3.68 28.39
N ALA A 144 -4.07 -4.91 28.59
CA ALA A 144 -4.53 -5.37 29.89
C ALA A 144 -3.40 -5.42 30.94
N ASP A 145 -2.16 -5.66 30.49
CA ASP A 145 -0.99 -5.91 31.34
C ASP A 145 -0.14 -4.66 31.64
N ASP A 146 -0.52 -3.47 31.16
CA ASP A 146 0.22 -2.21 31.40
C ASP A 146 -0.04 -1.63 32.82
N ALA A 147 0.00 -2.47 33.86
CA ALA A 147 -0.14 -2.07 35.27
C ALA A 147 1.21 -1.82 35.95
#